data_AF-A0A847NXK8-F1
#
_entry.id   AF-A0A847NXK8-F1
#
_cell.length_a   1.000
_cell.length_b   1.000
_cell.length_c   1.000
_cell.angle_alpha   90.00
_cell.angle_beta   90.00
_cell.angle_gamma   90.00
#
_symmetry.space_group_name_H-M   'P 1'
#
loop_
_entity.id
_entity.type
_entity.pdbx_description
1 polymer ?
#
loop_
_entity_poly.entity_id
_entity_poly.type
_entity_poly.pdbx_seq_one_letter_code
_entity_poly.pdbx_strand_id
1 'polypeptide(L)'
;MKKKSKSEALRALDIVASIGAVTKEKSISMDLVLDTLKDALATAARKYLGKPVNVEVKVDREKGTLEVFTRQVVVEVVEDVEKQILLEDAREIDEDIEIGDELIQDLDIDLFGRMAIQTAKQVIIQRVREAEREKIFSDYSERVGELITGTVQQIEKGNILVNLGRTEALLPFKEQIRKEHYRQGDNIRACIVEVKNNPKGPQVIISRTAPEFLARLFELEVPEIFDKTVRIVKVVRDPGHRSKIAVTTSDSRVDPVGACVGMRGNRVQAIVRELSNERIDIINWTDELSLLVRRVFAPAEVKRVIPVGNYKIVVVIREEDLAQAIGREGQNIRLASKMLDKEIDVFGDEEFANMSEEQRAAIQSETPASPPNGGESGAEENIAPEAYSTETDQQDQTYDEAFESMREEARGERFEENDNEESPIMSDIAVSAIEDLAQSEDDTKKAIDEAHENKENNSTGSAL
;
A
#
# COMPACT_ATOMS: atom_id res chain seq x y z
N MET A 1 29.42 -34.44 -36.39
CA MET A 1 28.03 -33.98 -36.63
C MET A 1 27.05 -35.12 -36.34
N LYS A 2 26.64 -35.31 -35.07
CA LYS A 2 25.58 -36.27 -34.72
C LYS A 2 24.23 -35.60 -34.96
N LYS A 3 23.32 -36.32 -35.63
CA LYS A 3 21.95 -35.88 -35.93
C LYS A 3 21.21 -35.60 -34.62
N LYS A 4 20.95 -34.33 -34.30
CA LYS A 4 20.00 -33.91 -33.26
C LYS A 4 18.64 -34.57 -33.53
N SER A 5 18.12 -35.27 -32.53
CA SER A 5 16.89 -36.04 -32.61
C SER A 5 15.70 -35.08 -32.70
N LYS A 6 14.71 -35.41 -33.54
CA LYS A 6 13.46 -34.63 -33.70
C LYS A 6 12.67 -34.42 -32.39
N SER A 7 12.99 -35.15 -31.30
CA SER A 7 12.36 -34.95 -29.99
C SER A 7 12.95 -33.78 -29.19
N GLU A 8 14.21 -33.39 -29.43
CA GLU A 8 14.89 -32.29 -28.70
C GLU A 8 14.30 -30.91 -29.01
N ALA A 9 13.74 -30.72 -30.22
CA ALA A 9 13.17 -29.45 -30.66
C ALA A 9 11.72 -29.23 -30.17
N LEU A 10 11.03 -30.29 -29.71
CA LEU A 10 9.59 -30.22 -29.42
C LEU A 10 9.28 -29.61 -28.03
N ARG A 11 10.20 -29.65 -27.07
CA ARG A 11 9.96 -29.18 -25.68
C ARG A 11 10.29 -27.71 -25.44
N ALA A 12 11.25 -27.17 -26.18
CA ALA A 12 11.75 -25.81 -25.96
C ALA A 12 10.92 -24.76 -26.74
N LEU A 13 10.35 -25.16 -27.89
CA LEU A 13 9.42 -24.36 -28.67
C LEU A 13 8.14 -24.02 -27.87
N ASP A 14 7.62 -24.97 -27.10
CA ASP A 14 6.42 -24.79 -26.26
C ASP A 14 6.65 -23.82 -25.10
N ILE A 15 7.85 -23.81 -24.51
CA ILE A 15 8.21 -22.89 -23.42
C ILE A 15 8.27 -21.46 -23.96
N VAL A 16 8.98 -21.22 -25.07
CA VAL A 16 9.11 -19.88 -25.64
C VAL A 16 7.77 -19.37 -26.20
N ALA A 17 6.96 -20.24 -26.80
CA ALA A 17 5.61 -19.90 -27.25
C ALA A 17 4.68 -19.55 -26.07
N SER A 18 4.72 -20.33 -24.99
CA SER A 18 3.93 -20.07 -23.77
C SER A 18 4.34 -18.77 -23.09
N ILE A 19 5.65 -18.51 -22.98
CA ILE A 19 6.17 -17.23 -22.46
C ILE A 19 5.72 -16.08 -23.37
N GLY A 20 5.75 -16.27 -24.70
CA GLY A 20 5.27 -15.30 -25.67
C GLY A 20 3.78 -14.95 -25.49
N ALA A 21 2.94 -15.93 -25.22
CA ALA A 21 1.52 -15.71 -24.95
C ALA A 21 1.32 -14.89 -23.66
N VAL A 22 1.97 -15.28 -22.56
CA VAL A 22 1.84 -14.62 -21.25
C VAL A 22 2.40 -13.18 -21.28
N THR A 23 3.56 -12.97 -21.90
CA THR A 23 4.19 -11.64 -22.01
C THR A 23 3.33 -10.67 -22.83
N LYS A 24 2.71 -11.15 -23.91
CA LYS A 24 1.82 -10.36 -24.74
C LYS A 24 0.52 -9.98 -24.03
N GLU A 25 -0.07 -10.92 -23.30
CA GLU A 25 -1.31 -10.66 -22.55
C GLU A 25 -1.08 -9.72 -21.36
N LYS A 26 0.02 -9.90 -20.63
CA LYS A 26 0.34 -9.14 -19.42
C LYS A 26 1.19 -7.88 -19.66
N SER A 27 1.53 -7.59 -20.92
CA SER A 27 2.35 -6.43 -21.32
C SER A 27 3.74 -6.40 -20.64
N ILE A 28 4.39 -7.56 -20.55
CA ILE A 28 5.71 -7.73 -19.91
C ILE A 28 6.76 -7.82 -21.00
N SER A 29 7.94 -7.26 -20.77
CA SER A 29 9.07 -7.40 -21.70
C SER A 29 9.52 -8.86 -21.79
N MET A 30 9.46 -9.43 -23.00
CA MET A 30 9.93 -10.78 -23.28
C MET A 30 11.40 -10.96 -22.90
N ASP A 31 12.24 -9.97 -23.23
CA ASP A 31 13.68 -10.06 -23.02
C ASP A 31 14.00 -10.14 -21.52
N LEU A 32 13.29 -9.38 -20.68
CA LEU A 32 13.44 -9.42 -19.22
C LEU A 32 13.07 -10.80 -18.66
N VAL A 33 11.99 -11.41 -19.15
CA VAL A 33 11.57 -12.75 -18.71
C VAL A 33 12.59 -13.81 -19.11
N LEU A 34 13.11 -13.73 -20.33
CA LEU A 34 14.13 -14.64 -20.84
C LEU A 34 15.45 -14.53 -20.06
N ASP A 35 15.90 -13.32 -19.73
CA ASP A 35 17.13 -13.14 -18.96
C ASP A 35 17.00 -13.72 -17.55
N THR A 36 15.85 -13.51 -16.92
CA THR A 36 15.57 -14.10 -15.60
C THR A 36 15.50 -15.62 -15.64
N LEU A 37 14.93 -16.15 -16.72
CA LEU A 37 14.86 -17.58 -16.94
C LEU A 37 16.27 -18.19 -17.09
N LYS A 38 17.18 -17.53 -17.80
CA LYS A 38 18.59 -17.94 -17.91
C LYS A 38 19.24 -18.01 -16.53
N ASP A 39 19.11 -16.96 -15.73
CA ASP A 39 19.72 -16.89 -14.38
C ASP A 39 19.17 -17.97 -13.45
N ALA A 40 17.87 -18.22 -13.50
CA ALA A 40 17.22 -19.22 -12.68
C ALA A 40 17.61 -20.65 -13.10
N LEU A 41 17.65 -20.93 -14.40
CA LEU A 41 18.11 -22.22 -14.93
C LEU A 41 19.58 -22.45 -14.65
N ALA A 42 20.44 -21.44 -14.77
CA ALA A 42 21.85 -21.52 -14.39
C ALA A 42 22.00 -21.85 -12.90
N THR A 43 21.17 -21.26 -12.05
CA THR A 43 21.16 -21.54 -10.60
C THR A 43 20.67 -22.96 -10.30
N ALA A 44 19.63 -23.43 -10.99
CA ALA A 44 19.12 -24.79 -10.86
C ALA A 44 20.15 -25.83 -11.33
N ALA A 45 20.82 -25.58 -12.45
CA ALA A 45 21.87 -26.43 -13.00
C ALA A 45 23.10 -26.50 -12.08
N ARG A 46 23.52 -25.37 -11.47
CA ARG A 46 24.57 -25.35 -10.44
C ARG A 46 24.22 -26.23 -9.24
N LYS A 47 22.98 -26.15 -8.74
CA LYS A 47 22.50 -27.02 -7.66
C LYS A 47 22.50 -28.49 -8.04
N TYR A 48 22.14 -28.81 -9.28
CA TYR A 48 22.14 -30.18 -9.80
C TYR A 48 23.54 -30.77 -9.90
N LEU A 49 24.50 -29.99 -10.41
CA LEU A 49 25.90 -30.42 -10.56
C LEU A 49 26.60 -30.66 -9.20
N GLY A 50 26.13 -30.02 -8.12
CA GLY A 50 26.73 -30.14 -6.79
C GLY A 50 28.17 -29.62 -6.70
N LYS A 51 28.68 -29.02 -7.78
CA LYS A 51 30.00 -28.42 -7.91
C LYS A 51 29.83 -26.91 -8.11
N PRO A 52 30.71 -26.07 -7.54
CA PRO A 52 30.73 -24.66 -7.84
C PRO A 52 31.34 -24.51 -9.24
N VAL A 53 30.51 -24.57 -10.29
CA VAL A 53 30.92 -24.42 -11.69
C VAL A 53 30.15 -23.27 -12.30
N ASN A 54 30.80 -22.47 -13.15
CA ASN A 54 30.12 -21.42 -13.90
C ASN A 54 29.23 -22.05 -14.99
N VAL A 55 27.91 -21.98 -14.79
CA VAL A 55 26.91 -22.46 -15.75
C VAL A 55 26.34 -21.26 -16.52
N GLU A 56 26.38 -21.34 -17.84
CA GLU A 56 25.78 -20.38 -18.74
C GLU A 56 24.55 -21.01 -19.44
N VAL A 57 23.51 -20.20 -19.62
CA VAL A 57 22.29 -20.61 -20.32
C VAL A 57 22.05 -19.66 -21.47
N LYS A 58 21.94 -20.20 -22.69
CA LYS A 58 21.54 -19.48 -23.89
C LYS A 58 20.14 -19.88 -24.30
N VAL A 59 19.36 -18.88 -24.71
CA VAL A 59 18.01 -19.08 -25.23
C VAL A 59 17.92 -18.42 -26.59
N ASP A 60 17.69 -19.22 -27.63
CA ASP A 60 17.43 -18.75 -28.99
C ASP A 60 15.93 -18.46 -29.13
N ARG A 61 15.59 -17.19 -29.32
CA ARG A 61 14.20 -16.72 -29.43
C ARG A 61 13.50 -17.22 -30.69
N GLU A 62 14.21 -17.37 -31.80
CA GLU A 62 13.62 -17.72 -33.09
C GLU A 62 13.42 -19.23 -33.23
N LYS A 63 14.38 -20.01 -32.71
CA LYS A 63 14.32 -21.47 -32.73
C LYS A 63 13.65 -22.06 -31.50
N GLY A 64 13.43 -21.25 -30.47
CA GLY A 64 12.94 -21.68 -29.18
C GLY A 64 13.88 -22.63 -28.44
N THR A 65 15.16 -22.73 -28.83
CA THR A 65 16.09 -23.71 -28.24
C THR A 65 16.78 -23.15 -27.02
N LEU A 66 16.82 -23.94 -25.94
CA LEU A 66 17.58 -23.66 -24.74
C LEU A 66 18.87 -24.49 -24.79
N GLU A 67 20.02 -23.88 -24.51
CA GLU A 67 21.33 -24.54 -24.43
C GLU A 67 21.96 -24.18 -23.08
N VAL A 68 22.31 -25.20 -22.30
CA VAL A 68 22.98 -25.04 -21.00
C VAL A 68 24.37 -25.62 -21.14
N PHE A 69 25.39 -24.86 -20.76
CA PHE A 69 26.78 -25.32 -20.83
C PHE A 69 27.59 -24.75 -19.67
N THR A 70 28.65 -25.45 -19.29
CA THR A 70 29.68 -24.91 -18.40
C THR A 70 30.86 -24.40 -19.21
N ARG A 71 31.54 -23.38 -18.68
CA ARG A 71 32.77 -22.84 -19.25
C ARG A 71 33.85 -22.77 -18.19
N GLN A 72 34.96 -23.47 -18.42
CA GLN A 72 36.11 -23.46 -17.53
C GLN A 72 37.41 -23.31 -18.33
N VAL A 73 38.37 -22.56 -17.81
CA VAL A 73 39.71 -22.38 -18.37
C VAL A 73 40.62 -23.48 -17.85
N VAL A 74 41.36 -24.12 -18.74
CA VAL A 74 42.30 -25.18 -18.39
C VAL A 74 43.58 -24.59 -17.80
N VAL A 75 43.94 -25.01 -16.59
CA VAL A 75 45.11 -24.51 -15.85
C VAL A 75 45.90 -25.65 -15.19
N GLU A 76 47.17 -25.40 -14.85
CA GLU A 76 47.99 -26.34 -14.05
C GLU A 76 47.64 -26.32 -12.56
N VAL A 77 47.24 -25.15 -12.05
CA VAL A 77 46.90 -24.96 -10.63
C VAL A 77 45.58 -24.21 -10.57
N VAL A 78 44.58 -24.81 -9.90
CA VAL A 78 43.26 -24.21 -9.73
C VAL A 78 43.32 -23.16 -8.61
N GLU A 79 43.12 -21.90 -8.98
CA GLU A 79 42.92 -20.77 -8.08
C GLU A 79 41.43 -20.47 -7.88
N ASP A 80 40.61 -20.62 -8.93
CA ASP A 80 39.16 -20.41 -8.92
C ASP A 80 38.42 -21.65 -9.41
N VAL A 81 37.85 -22.41 -8.49
CA VAL A 81 37.16 -23.68 -8.77
C VAL A 81 35.93 -23.48 -9.68
N GLU A 82 35.33 -22.29 -9.70
CA GLU A 82 34.17 -22.00 -10.55
C GLU A 82 34.51 -21.83 -12.02
N LYS A 83 35.73 -21.38 -12.30
CA LYS A 83 36.14 -20.96 -13.64
C LYS A 83 37.32 -21.74 -14.20
N GLN A 84 37.95 -22.59 -13.39
CA GLN A 84 39.15 -23.30 -13.79
C GLN A 84 39.02 -24.80 -13.59
N ILE A 85 39.70 -25.57 -14.44
CA ILE A 85 39.78 -27.03 -14.39
C ILE A 85 41.23 -27.46 -14.60
N LEU A 86 41.66 -28.53 -13.92
CA LEU A 86 42.99 -29.10 -14.09
C LEU A 86 43.13 -29.71 -15.49
N LEU A 87 44.32 -29.62 -16.08
CA LEU A 87 44.62 -30.25 -17.38
C LEU A 87 44.32 -31.76 -17.39
N GLU A 88 44.55 -32.45 -16.27
CA GLU A 88 44.27 -33.89 -16.14
C GLU A 88 42.77 -34.17 -16.29
N ASP A 89 41.93 -33.45 -15.54
CA ASP A 89 40.47 -33.59 -15.58
C ASP A 89 39.88 -33.13 -16.93
N ALA A 90 40.47 -32.09 -17.54
CA ALA A 90 40.03 -31.56 -18.83
C ALA A 90 40.30 -32.55 -19.97
N ARG A 91 41.44 -33.26 -19.93
CA ARG A 91 41.82 -34.28 -20.93
C ARG A 91 40.97 -35.55 -20.89
N GLU A 92 40.28 -35.82 -19.78
CA GLU A 92 39.28 -36.91 -19.74
C GLU A 92 38.07 -36.63 -20.65
N ILE A 93 37.84 -35.36 -20.97
CA ILE A 93 36.66 -34.88 -21.70
C ILE A 93 37.05 -34.51 -23.14
N ASP A 94 38.18 -33.83 -23.33
CA ASP A 94 38.75 -33.48 -24.63
C ASP A 94 40.26 -33.74 -24.64
N GLU A 95 40.70 -34.79 -25.35
CA GLU A 95 42.10 -35.25 -25.37
C GLU A 95 43.07 -34.22 -26.00
N ASP A 96 42.56 -33.33 -26.85
CA ASP A 96 43.36 -32.35 -27.59
C ASP A 96 43.51 -31.00 -26.87
N ILE A 97 42.99 -30.85 -25.65
CA ILE A 97 42.95 -29.56 -24.93
C ILE A 97 44.30 -29.18 -24.31
N GLU A 98 44.68 -27.90 -24.44
CA GLU A 98 45.92 -27.34 -23.91
C GLU A 98 45.68 -26.37 -22.74
N ILE A 99 46.74 -26.07 -21.97
CA ILE A 99 46.68 -25.09 -20.89
C ILE A 99 46.39 -23.70 -21.48
N GLY A 100 45.38 -23.03 -20.94
CA GLY A 100 44.90 -21.73 -21.41
C GLY A 100 43.67 -21.79 -22.32
N ASP A 101 43.26 -22.98 -22.76
CA ASP A 101 42.03 -23.16 -23.55
C ASP A 101 40.76 -23.09 -22.69
N GLU A 102 39.63 -22.75 -23.32
CA GLU A 102 38.31 -22.80 -22.70
C GLU A 102 37.64 -24.15 -22.99
N LEU A 103 37.47 -24.97 -21.97
CA LEU A 103 36.64 -26.17 -22.02
C LEU A 103 35.16 -25.78 -21.89
N ILE A 104 34.37 -26.07 -22.93
CA ILE A 104 32.92 -25.88 -22.95
C ILE A 104 32.26 -27.26 -22.90
N GLN A 105 31.45 -27.51 -21.88
CA GLN A 105 30.70 -28.77 -21.77
C GLN A 105 29.21 -28.50 -21.83
N ASP A 106 28.54 -29.08 -22.83
CA ASP A 106 27.09 -29.03 -22.94
C ASP A 106 26.46 -29.92 -21.86
N LEU A 107 25.50 -29.36 -21.12
CA LEU A 107 24.66 -30.11 -20.20
C LEU A 107 23.37 -30.53 -20.90
N ASP A 108 23.06 -31.82 -20.80
CA ASP A 108 21.80 -32.34 -21.30
C ASP A 108 20.63 -31.87 -20.41
N ILE A 109 19.72 -31.12 -21.03
CA ILE A 109 18.53 -30.56 -20.38
C ILE A 109 17.59 -31.67 -19.93
N ASP A 110 17.58 -32.84 -20.58
CA ASP A 110 16.68 -33.93 -20.20
C ASP A 110 17.01 -34.51 -18.81
N LEU A 111 18.27 -34.41 -18.37
CA LEU A 111 18.71 -34.85 -17.03
C LEU A 111 18.10 -34.02 -15.89
N PHE A 112 17.72 -32.78 -16.16
CA PHE A 112 17.09 -31.87 -15.20
C PHE A 112 15.81 -31.21 -15.75
N GLY A 113 15.21 -31.78 -16.81
CA GLY A 113 14.16 -31.12 -17.59
C GLY A 113 12.90 -30.81 -16.78
N ARG A 114 12.53 -31.71 -15.85
CA ARG A 114 11.43 -31.46 -14.91
C ARG A 114 11.73 -30.30 -13.96
N MET A 115 12.96 -30.21 -13.45
CA MET A 115 13.40 -29.09 -12.61
C MET A 115 13.47 -27.79 -13.41
N ALA A 116 13.91 -27.85 -14.67
CA ALA A 116 13.96 -26.70 -15.58
C ALA A 116 12.56 -26.14 -15.86
N ILE A 117 11.58 -27.01 -16.13
CA ILE A 117 10.18 -26.61 -16.35
C ILE A 117 9.57 -25.99 -15.09
N GLN A 118 9.76 -26.61 -13.92
CA GLN A 118 9.26 -26.05 -12.66
C GLN A 118 9.89 -24.70 -12.34
N THR A 119 11.20 -24.58 -12.54
CA THR A 119 11.94 -23.32 -12.38
C THR A 119 11.41 -22.27 -13.34
N ALA A 120 11.22 -22.61 -14.62
CA ALA A 120 10.66 -21.71 -15.62
C ALA A 120 9.26 -21.23 -15.24
N LYS A 121 8.37 -22.14 -14.83
CA LYS A 121 7.03 -21.82 -14.34
C LYS A 121 7.10 -20.81 -13.18
N GLN A 122 7.96 -21.06 -12.19
CA GLN A 122 8.09 -20.20 -11.02
C GLN A 122 8.63 -18.80 -11.38
N VAL A 123 9.63 -18.73 -12.26
CA VAL A 123 10.18 -17.46 -12.76
C VAL A 123 9.14 -16.65 -13.52
N ILE A 124 8.37 -17.30 -14.39
CA ILE A 124 7.32 -16.63 -15.16
C ILE A 124 6.25 -16.09 -14.19
N ILE A 125 5.76 -16.91 -13.26
CA ILE A 125 4.77 -16.47 -12.27
C ILE A 125 5.31 -15.30 -11.44
N GLN A 126 6.57 -15.36 -11.01
CA GLN A 126 7.20 -14.29 -10.25
C GLN A 126 7.30 -13.00 -11.08
N ARG A 127 7.74 -13.07 -12.34
CA ARG A 127 7.84 -11.91 -13.23
C ARG A 127 6.49 -11.30 -13.56
N VAL A 128 5.46 -12.13 -13.74
CA VAL A 128 4.08 -11.66 -13.90
C VAL A 128 3.63 -10.90 -12.66
N ARG A 129 3.84 -11.46 -11.47
CA ARG A 129 3.51 -10.78 -10.20
C ARG A 129 4.28 -9.48 -10.03
N GLU A 130 5.57 -9.43 -10.34
CA GLU A 130 6.38 -8.21 -10.25
C GLU A 130 5.88 -7.11 -11.19
N ALA A 131 5.60 -7.46 -12.45
CA ALA A 131 5.05 -6.50 -13.42
C ALA A 131 3.66 -5.99 -13.00
N GLU A 132 2.79 -6.87 -12.49
CA GLU A 132 1.47 -6.48 -11.97
C GLU A 132 1.61 -5.55 -10.75
N ARG A 133 2.54 -5.84 -9.83
CA ARG A 133 2.84 -4.98 -8.68
C ARG A 133 3.30 -3.59 -9.10
N GLU A 134 4.25 -3.51 -10.03
CA GLU A 134 4.78 -2.23 -10.50
C GLU A 134 3.69 -1.41 -11.20
N LYS A 135 2.87 -2.06 -12.01
CA LYS A 135 1.72 -1.42 -12.67
C LYS A 135 0.69 -0.90 -11.66
N ILE A 136 0.30 -1.70 -10.67
CA ILE A 136 -0.61 -1.28 -9.61
C ILE A 136 -0.01 -0.09 -8.84
N PHE A 137 1.27 -0.16 -8.48
CA PHE A 137 1.93 0.94 -7.79
C PHE A 137 1.87 2.24 -8.60
N SER A 138 2.22 2.20 -9.89
CA SER A 138 2.17 3.35 -10.78
C SER A 138 0.75 3.89 -10.93
N ASP A 139 -0.22 3.02 -11.24
CA ASP A 139 -1.62 3.39 -11.49
C ASP A 139 -2.25 4.09 -10.27
N TYR A 140 -1.99 3.60 -9.05
CA TYR A 140 -2.63 4.14 -7.84
C TYR A 140 -1.85 5.30 -7.21
N SER A 141 -0.52 5.37 -7.41
CA SER A 141 0.28 6.48 -6.86
C SER A 141 -0.08 7.83 -7.50
N GLU A 142 -0.42 7.84 -8.80
CA GLU A 142 -0.90 9.04 -9.49
C GLU A 142 -2.31 9.46 -9.07
N ARG A 143 -3.06 8.55 -8.43
CA ARG A 143 -4.47 8.72 -8.03
C ARG A 143 -4.65 9.03 -6.54
N VAL A 144 -3.57 9.36 -5.83
CA VAL A 144 -3.65 9.81 -4.44
C VAL A 144 -4.55 11.05 -4.35
N GLY A 145 -5.49 11.03 -3.42
CA GLY A 145 -6.53 12.06 -3.27
C GLY A 145 -7.79 11.83 -4.11
N GLU A 146 -7.87 10.75 -4.89
CA GLU A 146 -9.07 10.38 -5.67
C GLU A 146 -10.05 9.54 -4.83
N LEU A 147 -11.35 9.72 -5.10
CA LEU A 147 -12.43 8.90 -4.55
C LEU A 147 -12.51 7.56 -5.29
N ILE A 148 -12.44 6.47 -4.54
CA ILE A 148 -12.62 5.12 -5.06
C ILE A 148 -13.78 4.43 -4.37
N THR A 149 -14.36 3.46 -5.05
CA THR A 149 -15.38 2.56 -4.51
C THR A 149 -14.85 1.13 -4.57
N GLY A 150 -15.10 0.36 -3.53
CA GLY A 150 -14.75 -1.05 -3.47
C GLY A 150 -15.72 -1.83 -2.59
N THR A 151 -15.47 -3.12 -2.47
CA THR A 151 -16.26 -4.03 -1.62
C THR A 151 -15.44 -4.52 -0.45
N VAL A 152 -16.03 -4.52 0.75
CA VAL A 152 -15.37 -5.02 1.95
C VAL A 152 -15.16 -6.53 1.80
N GLN A 153 -13.91 -6.95 1.75
CA GLN A 153 -13.53 -8.36 1.65
C GLN A 153 -13.38 -8.99 3.02
N GLN A 154 -12.67 -8.32 3.93
CA GLN A 154 -12.34 -8.89 5.24
C GLN A 154 -12.11 -7.80 6.27
N ILE A 155 -12.35 -8.13 7.54
CA ILE A 155 -12.08 -7.24 8.68
C ILE A 155 -11.15 -7.99 9.63
N GLU A 156 -9.93 -7.47 9.80
CA GLU A 156 -8.88 -8.09 10.61
C GLU A 156 -8.37 -7.13 11.68
N LYS A 157 -8.50 -7.50 12.96
CA LYS A 157 -7.99 -6.72 14.10
C LYS A 157 -8.37 -5.21 14.03
N GLY A 158 -9.55 -4.91 13.49
CA GLY A 158 -10.08 -3.56 13.31
C GLY A 158 -9.68 -2.85 12.00
N ASN A 159 -8.78 -3.41 11.21
CA ASN A 159 -8.52 -2.95 9.84
C ASN A 159 -9.51 -3.59 8.87
N ILE A 160 -9.83 -2.88 7.78
CA ILE A 160 -10.74 -3.36 6.75
C ILE A 160 -9.96 -3.53 5.45
N LEU A 161 -10.01 -4.72 4.86
CA LEU A 161 -9.51 -4.99 3.52
C LEU A 161 -10.66 -4.79 2.52
N VAL A 162 -10.40 -3.98 1.50
CA VAL A 162 -11.38 -3.55 0.50
C VAL A 162 -10.89 -3.95 -0.88
N ASN A 163 -11.69 -4.73 -1.59
CA ASN A 163 -11.43 -5.10 -2.97
C ASN A 163 -11.75 -3.95 -3.92
N LEU A 164 -10.77 -3.55 -4.73
CA LEU A 164 -10.93 -2.55 -5.80
C LEU A 164 -11.07 -3.18 -7.20
N GLY A 165 -11.25 -4.50 -7.26
CA GLY A 165 -11.32 -5.32 -8.48
C GLY A 165 -9.95 -5.76 -8.99
N ARG A 166 -8.99 -4.83 -9.09
CA ARG A 166 -7.61 -5.14 -9.55
C ARG A 166 -6.60 -5.36 -8.43
N THR A 167 -6.87 -4.81 -7.25
CA THR A 167 -5.99 -4.89 -6.08
C THR A 167 -6.80 -4.73 -4.81
N GLU A 168 -6.19 -5.04 -3.68
CA GLU A 168 -6.76 -4.86 -2.35
C GLU A 168 -6.23 -3.55 -1.75
N ALA A 169 -7.14 -2.80 -1.13
CA ALA A 169 -6.82 -1.61 -0.37
C ALA A 169 -7.02 -1.88 1.12
N LEU A 170 -6.12 -1.33 1.93
CA LEU A 170 -6.22 -1.34 3.37
C LEU A 170 -6.90 -0.05 3.82
N LEU A 171 -7.94 -0.17 4.62
CA LEU A 171 -8.55 0.92 5.39
C LEU A 171 -8.18 0.74 6.87
N PRO A 172 -7.12 1.42 7.35
CA PRO A 172 -6.65 1.28 8.72
C PRO A 172 -7.66 1.78 9.74
N PHE A 173 -7.64 1.24 10.96
CA PHE A 173 -8.53 1.68 12.05
C PHE A 173 -8.46 3.18 12.37
N LYS A 174 -7.33 3.86 12.11
CA LYS A 174 -7.18 5.31 12.31
C LYS A 174 -7.84 6.15 11.22
N GLU A 175 -8.03 5.56 10.04
CA GLU A 175 -8.57 6.21 8.84
C GLU A 175 -10.07 5.92 8.65
N GLN A 176 -10.68 5.22 9.62
CA GLN A 176 -12.11 4.88 9.66
C GLN A 176 -12.90 5.88 10.49
N ILE A 177 -14.14 6.15 10.08
CA ILE A 177 -15.08 6.91 10.90
C ILE A 177 -15.63 5.97 11.98
N ARG A 178 -15.43 6.30 13.25
CA ARG A 178 -15.75 5.43 14.42
C ARG A 178 -17.21 4.97 14.50
N LYS A 179 -18.15 5.71 13.92
CA LYS A 179 -19.58 5.38 13.94
C LYS A 179 -19.99 4.39 12.86
N GLU A 180 -19.12 4.14 11.89
CA GLU A 180 -19.38 3.24 10.77
C GLU A 180 -19.20 1.79 11.20
N HIS A 181 -20.11 0.95 10.72
CA HIS A 181 -20.07 -0.48 10.94
C HIS A 181 -20.19 -1.15 9.58
N TYR A 182 -19.11 -1.80 9.16
CA TYR A 182 -19.04 -2.53 7.91
C TYR A 182 -19.12 -4.03 8.15
N ARG A 183 -19.71 -4.72 7.19
CA ARG A 183 -19.74 -6.18 7.09
C ARG A 183 -19.06 -6.60 5.79
N GLN A 184 -18.62 -7.84 5.75
CA GLN A 184 -18.13 -8.44 4.52
C GLN A 184 -19.21 -8.37 3.43
N GLY A 185 -18.80 -7.96 2.23
CA GLY A 185 -19.68 -7.74 1.08
C GLY A 185 -20.25 -6.32 0.98
N ASP A 186 -20.12 -5.48 2.01
CA ASP A 186 -20.62 -4.10 1.93
C ASP A 186 -19.82 -3.27 0.92
N ASN A 187 -20.51 -2.38 0.21
CA ASN A 187 -19.86 -1.38 -0.62
C ASN A 187 -19.33 -0.24 0.27
N ILE A 188 -18.10 0.18 0.01
CA ILE A 188 -17.46 1.27 0.73
C ILE A 188 -16.81 2.23 -0.25
N ARG A 189 -17.03 3.53 -0.02
CA ARG A 189 -16.31 4.60 -0.71
C ARG A 189 -15.18 5.10 0.19
N ALA A 190 -14.05 5.46 -0.38
CA ALA A 190 -12.95 6.04 0.38
C ALA A 190 -12.06 6.88 -0.53
N CYS A 191 -11.21 7.72 0.06
CA CYS A 191 -10.18 8.44 -0.66
C CYS A 191 -8.85 7.70 -0.54
N ILE A 192 -8.06 7.62 -1.61
CA ILE A 192 -6.68 7.11 -1.53
C ILE A 192 -5.83 8.16 -0.80
N VAL A 193 -5.17 7.78 0.29
CA VAL A 193 -4.28 8.70 1.04
C VAL A 193 -2.81 8.43 0.80
N GLU A 194 -2.45 7.17 0.57
CA GLU A 194 -1.06 6.77 0.41
C GLU A 194 -1.00 5.45 -0.35
N VAL A 195 0.07 5.25 -1.13
CA VAL A 195 0.38 3.95 -1.74
C VAL A 195 1.80 3.58 -1.32
N LYS A 196 1.95 2.49 -0.57
CA LYS A 196 3.25 2.00 -0.10
C LYS A 196 3.76 0.88 -0.97
N ASN A 197 5.04 0.88 -1.30
CA ASN A 197 5.67 -0.26 -1.97
C ASN A 197 6.31 -1.18 -0.92
N ASN A 198 5.60 -2.24 -0.53
CA ASN A 198 6.11 -3.21 0.44
C ASN A 198 6.74 -4.42 -0.29
N PRO A 199 7.64 -5.19 0.35
CA PRO A 199 8.21 -6.41 -0.25
C PRO A 199 7.15 -7.45 -0.68
N LYS A 200 5.99 -7.44 -0.01
CA LYS A 200 4.85 -8.32 -0.33
C LYS A 200 4.00 -7.81 -1.52
N GLY A 201 4.19 -6.56 -1.94
CA GLY A 201 3.42 -5.89 -2.99
C GLY A 201 3.03 -4.46 -2.63
N PRO A 202 2.52 -3.67 -3.59
CA PRO A 202 2.00 -2.35 -3.31
C PRO A 202 0.77 -2.46 -2.41
N GLN A 203 0.72 -1.64 -1.37
CA GLN A 203 -0.40 -1.54 -0.46
C GLN A 203 -1.05 -0.17 -0.64
N VAL A 204 -2.26 -0.16 -1.21
CA VAL A 204 -3.08 1.04 -1.33
C VAL A 204 -3.73 1.30 0.02
N ILE A 205 -3.44 2.46 0.63
CA ILE A 205 -4.05 2.89 1.88
C ILE A 205 -5.15 3.90 1.56
N ILE A 206 -6.34 3.61 2.06
CA ILE A 206 -7.53 4.43 1.85
C ILE A 206 -8.02 5.00 3.17
N SER A 207 -8.75 6.11 3.09
CA SER A 207 -9.29 6.82 4.23
C SER A 207 -10.69 7.36 3.99
N ARG A 208 -11.48 7.34 5.06
CA ARG A 208 -12.78 8.02 5.15
C ARG A 208 -12.72 9.24 6.09
N THR A 209 -11.66 9.39 6.86
CA THR A 209 -11.42 10.52 7.77
C THR A 209 -10.76 11.71 7.07
N ALA A 210 -10.03 11.47 5.98
CA ALA A 210 -9.32 12.50 5.21
C ALA A 210 -10.24 13.66 4.76
N PRO A 211 -9.78 14.93 4.80
CA PRO A 211 -10.51 16.08 4.25
C PRO A 211 -10.87 15.93 2.76
N GLU A 212 -9.98 15.32 1.99
CA GLU A 212 -10.14 15.05 0.56
C GLU A 212 -11.36 14.19 0.30
N PHE A 213 -11.67 13.23 1.18
CA PHE A 213 -12.86 12.39 1.04
C PHE A 213 -14.15 13.23 0.97
N LEU A 214 -14.30 14.20 1.87
CA LEU A 214 -15.46 15.11 1.84
C LEU A 214 -15.46 15.97 0.58
N ALA A 215 -14.30 16.51 0.20
CA ALA A 215 -14.18 17.33 -1.01
C ALA A 215 -14.61 16.57 -2.27
N ARG A 216 -14.20 15.31 -2.42
CA ARG A 216 -14.57 14.46 -3.55
C ARG A 216 -16.03 14.03 -3.53
N LEU A 217 -16.63 13.81 -2.35
CA LEU A 217 -18.07 13.57 -2.26
C LEU A 217 -18.87 14.79 -2.75
N PHE A 218 -18.42 16.01 -2.42
CA PHE A 218 -19.01 17.24 -2.96
C PHE A 218 -18.80 17.37 -4.46
N GLU A 219 -17.62 17.05 -4.98
CA GLU A 219 -17.33 17.04 -6.42
C GLU A 219 -18.24 16.07 -7.18
N LEU A 220 -18.55 14.90 -6.60
CA LEU A 220 -19.46 13.92 -7.19
C LEU A 220 -20.93 14.36 -7.17
N GLU A 221 -21.38 14.99 -6.07
CA GLU A 221 -22.79 15.32 -5.86
C GLU A 221 -23.20 16.70 -6.44
N VAL A 222 -22.23 17.62 -6.61
CA VAL A 222 -22.46 19.01 -7.03
C VAL A 222 -21.81 19.26 -8.40
N PRO A 223 -22.60 19.29 -9.49
CA PRO A 223 -22.10 19.54 -10.85
C PRO A 223 -21.30 20.84 -10.97
N GLU A 224 -21.69 21.88 -10.25
CA GLU A 224 -21.01 23.17 -10.27
C GLU A 224 -19.57 23.10 -9.72
N ILE A 225 -19.28 22.15 -8.82
CA ILE A 225 -17.92 21.88 -8.33
C ILE A 225 -17.13 21.07 -9.37
N PHE A 226 -17.76 20.06 -9.97
CA PHE A 226 -17.15 19.25 -11.04
C PHE A 226 -16.72 20.10 -12.24
N ASP A 227 -17.59 21.01 -12.69
CA ASP A 227 -17.32 21.94 -13.79
C ASP A 227 -16.45 23.14 -13.37
N LYS A 228 -15.97 23.16 -12.12
CA LYS A 228 -15.10 24.21 -11.53
C LYS A 228 -15.72 25.62 -11.51
N THR A 229 -17.04 25.73 -11.65
CA THR A 229 -17.77 26.99 -11.50
C THR A 229 -17.78 27.42 -10.03
N VAL A 230 -17.95 26.45 -9.13
CA VAL A 230 -17.74 26.60 -7.69
C VAL A 230 -16.43 25.89 -7.34
N ARG A 231 -15.60 26.53 -6.54
CA ARG A 231 -14.31 25.98 -6.07
C ARG A 231 -14.37 25.77 -4.57
N ILE A 232 -13.93 24.59 -4.12
CA ILE A 232 -13.68 24.32 -2.70
C ILE A 232 -12.36 24.98 -2.33
N VAL A 233 -12.40 25.91 -1.37
CA VAL A 233 -11.22 26.62 -0.88
C VAL A 233 -10.52 25.81 0.20
N LYS A 234 -11.31 25.25 1.13
CA LYS A 234 -10.78 24.54 2.28
C LYS A 234 -11.80 23.60 2.91
N VAL A 235 -11.31 22.49 3.44
CA VAL A 235 -12.10 21.52 4.18
C VAL A 235 -11.42 21.24 5.51
N VAL A 236 -12.19 21.29 6.60
CA VAL A 236 -11.73 20.88 7.93
C VAL A 236 -12.76 19.96 8.56
N ARG A 237 -12.30 18.87 9.17
CA ARG A 237 -13.17 17.79 9.63
C ARG A 237 -12.84 17.37 11.05
N ASP A 238 -13.90 17.03 11.77
CA ASP A 238 -13.91 16.14 12.92
C ASP A 238 -14.76 14.91 12.50
N PRO A 239 -14.11 13.88 11.93
CA PRO A 239 -14.78 12.83 11.17
C PRO A 239 -15.89 12.09 11.95
N GLY A 240 -17.06 11.94 11.34
CA GLY A 240 -18.24 11.35 11.97
C GLY A 240 -18.99 12.27 12.94
N HIS A 241 -18.52 13.51 13.14
CA HIS A 241 -19.16 14.46 14.06
C HIS A 241 -19.55 15.76 13.37
N ARG A 242 -18.56 16.55 12.93
CA ARG A 242 -18.81 17.85 12.31
C ARG A 242 -17.67 18.25 11.38
N SER A 243 -18.00 18.90 10.28
CA SER A 243 -17.05 19.44 9.32
C SER A 243 -17.46 20.82 8.86
N LYS A 244 -16.48 21.61 8.45
CA LYS A 244 -16.68 22.90 7.80
C LYS A 244 -16.03 22.86 6.42
N ILE A 245 -16.77 23.28 5.40
CA ILE A 245 -16.30 23.36 4.03
C ILE A 245 -16.49 24.79 3.52
N ALA A 246 -15.41 25.40 3.04
CA ALA A 246 -15.42 26.72 2.45
C ALA A 246 -15.47 26.62 0.93
N VAL A 247 -16.43 27.29 0.31
CA VAL A 247 -16.64 27.31 -1.14
C VAL A 247 -16.72 28.74 -1.66
N THR A 248 -16.28 28.96 -2.89
CA THR A 248 -16.35 30.26 -3.56
C THR A 248 -16.67 30.08 -5.04
N THR A 249 -17.13 31.15 -5.69
CA THR A 249 -17.33 31.19 -7.14
C THR A 249 -16.96 32.57 -7.66
N SER A 250 -16.51 32.61 -8.91
CA SER A 250 -16.29 33.85 -9.66
C SER A 250 -17.52 34.28 -10.48
N ASP A 251 -18.52 33.40 -10.66
CA ASP A 251 -19.75 33.75 -11.39
C ASP A 251 -20.77 34.35 -10.43
N SER A 252 -21.10 35.64 -10.63
CA SER A 252 -22.06 36.37 -9.79
C SER A 252 -23.49 35.84 -9.89
N ARG A 253 -23.80 35.02 -10.90
CA ARG A 253 -25.13 34.41 -11.09
C ARG A 253 -25.31 33.12 -10.30
N VAL A 254 -24.23 32.59 -9.73
CA VAL A 254 -24.22 31.32 -9.00
C VAL A 254 -24.05 31.60 -7.51
N ASP A 255 -24.94 31.06 -6.69
CA ASP A 255 -24.72 31.02 -5.24
C ASP A 255 -23.96 29.73 -4.88
N PRO A 256 -22.71 29.82 -4.39
CA PRO A 256 -21.91 28.64 -4.10
C PRO A 256 -22.48 27.82 -2.94
N VAL A 257 -23.19 28.44 -1.98
CA VAL A 257 -23.80 27.70 -0.87
C VAL A 257 -25.06 26.99 -1.36
N GLY A 258 -25.94 27.69 -2.07
CA GLY A 258 -27.14 27.13 -2.68
C GLY A 258 -26.85 25.94 -3.62
N ALA A 259 -25.80 26.03 -4.43
CA ALA A 259 -25.37 24.94 -5.32
C ALA A 259 -25.00 23.66 -4.53
N CYS A 260 -24.27 23.82 -3.43
CA CYS A 260 -23.84 22.71 -2.56
C CYS A 260 -24.99 22.11 -1.74
N VAL A 261 -25.91 22.93 -1.26
CA VAL A 261 -27.08 22.48 -0.48
C VAL A 261 -28.08 21.76 -1.39
N GLY A 262 -28.32 22.29 -2.58
CA GLY A 262 -29.33 21.80 -3.52
C GLY A 262 -30.77 22.05 -3.05
N MET A 263 -31.75 21.64 -3.86
CA MET A 263 -33.17 21.82 -3.54
C MET A 263 -33.52 21.17 -2.20
N ARG A 264 -33.96 21.98 -1.22
CA ARG A 264 -34.29 21.57 0.14
C ARG A 264 -33.17 20.78 0.86
N GLY A 265 -31.91 20.99 0.49
CA GLY A 265 -30.78 20.30 1.12
C GLY A 265 -30.52 18.89 0.62
N ASN A 266 -31.19 18.42 -0.44
CA ASN A 266 -31.08 17.02 -0.86
C ASN A 266 -29.64 16.56 -1.15
N ARG A 267 -28.82 17.42 -1.78
CA ARG A 267 -27.42 17.11 -2.12
C ARG A 267 -26.57 16.96 -0.87
N VAL A 268 -26.54 17.99 -0.02
CA VAL A 268 -25.77 17.94 1.24
C VAL A 268 -26.25 16.80 2.14
N GLN A 269 -27.55 16.49 2.17
CA GLN A 269 -28.09 15.39 2.96
C GLN A 269 -27.64 14.01 2.45
N ALA A 270 -27.40 13.84 1.14
CA ALA A 270 -26.81 12.61 0.61
C ALA A 270 -25.38 12.41 1.13
N ILE A 271 -24.58 13.48 1.13
CA ILE A 271 -23.21 13.47 1.66
C ILE A 271 -23.19 13.23 3.18
N VAL A 272 -24.08 13.89 3.93
CA VAL A 272 -24.23 13.69 5.39
C VAL A 272 -24.54 12.23 5.72
N ARG A 273 -25.40 11.57 4.93
CA ARG A 273 -25.71 10.13 5.09
C ARG A 273 -24.49 9.26 4.79
N GLU A 274 -23.76 9.56 3.71
CA GLU A 274 -22.52 8.84 3.37
C GLU A 274 -21.49 8.93 4.50
N LEU A 275 -21.47 10.03 5.26
CA LEU A 275 -20.55 10.27 6.38
C LEU A 275 -21.12 9.90 7.75
N SER A 276 -22.08 8.98 7.81
CA SER A 276 -22.68 8.51 9.07
C SER A 276 -23.23 9.63 9.96
N ASN A 277 -23.96 10.56 9.34
CA ASN A 277 -24.58 11.73 9.97
C ASN A 277 -23.59 12.75 10.55
N GLU A 278 -22.41 12.88 9.93
CA GLU A 278 -21.51 14.01 10.17
C GLU A 278 -22.20 15.34 9.79
N ARG A 279 -22.23 16.31 10.70
CA ARG A 279 -22.84 17.63 10.42
C ARG A 279 -21.91 18.47 9.55
N ILE A 280 -22.40 18.99 8.43
CA ILE A 280 -21.57 19.77 7.50
C ILE A 280 -22.03 21.23 7.49
N ASP A 281 -21.13 22.15 7.84
CA ASP A 281 -21.33 23.59 7.67
C ASP A 281 -20.70 24.03 6.33
N ILE A 282 -21.52 24.57 5.42
CA ILE A 282 -21.06 25.11 4.14
C ILE A 282 -20.92 26.62 4.27
N ILE A 283 -19.72 27.12 4.00
CA ILE A 283 -19.33 28.52 4.22
C ILE A 283 -19.02 29.16 2.88
N ASN A 284 -19.66 30.29 2.58
CA ASN A 284 -19.25 31.13 1.47
C ASN A 284 -17.93 31.81 1.83
N TRP A 285 -16.84 31.43 1.16
CA TRP A 285 -15.52 32.02 1.41
C TRP A 285 -15.48 33.48 0.96
N THR A 286 -14.72 34.29 1.70
CA THR A 286 -14.43 35.68 1.37
C THR A 286 -13.10 36.07 1.98
N ASP A 287 -12.38 36.97 1.33
CA ASP A 287 -11.09 37.47 1.83
C ASP A 287 -11.26 38.53 2.92
N GLU A 288 -12.49 39.04 3.13
CA GLU A 288 -12.79 39.96 4.22
C GLU A 288 -12.91 39.18 5.54
N LEU A 289 -11.87 39.29 6.38
CA LEU A 289 -11.72 38.50 7.59
C LEU A 289 -12.93 38.58 8.52
N SER A 290 -13.50 39.76 8.73
CA SER A 290 -14.61 39.94 9.68
C SER A 290 -15.86 39.19 9.21
N LEU A 291 -16.19 39.29 7.92
CA LEU A 291 -17.29 38.55 7.31
C LEU A 291 -17.00 37.05 7.25
N LEU A 292 -15.77 36.63 6.95
CA LEU A 292 -15.40 35.22 6.95
C LEU A 292 -15.60 34.62 8.35
N VAL A 293 -15.11 35.28 9.40
CA VAL A 293 -15.29 34.85 10.81
C VAL A 293 -16.77 34.74 11.15
N ARG A 294 -17.60 35.75 10.80
CA ARG A 294 -19.06 35.70 11.00
C ARG A 294 -19.69 34.47 10.32
N ARG A 295 -19.27 34.14 9.10
CA ARG A 295 -19.77 32.98 8.36
C ARG A 295 -19.29 31.65 8.94
N VAL A 296 -18.05 31.58 9.45
CA VAL A 296 -17.48 30.38 10.07
C VAL A 296 -18.20 30.01 11.38
N PHE A 297 -18.58 31.01 12.16
CA PHE A 297 -19.30 30.84 13.43
C PHE A 297 -20.82 30.69 13.29
N ALA A 298 -21.36 30.89 12.09
CA ALA A 298 -22.79 30.72 11.83
C ALA A 298 -23.27 29.33 12.31
N PRO A 299 -24.43 29.26 13.00
CA PRO A 299 -25.44 30.32 13.11
C PRO A 299 -25.27 31.28 14.30
N ALA A 300 -24.20 31.17 15.10
CA ALA A 300 -23.99 32.05 16.26
C ALA A 300 -23.78 33.51 15.84
N GLU A 301 -24.42 34.46 16.54
CA GLU A 301 -24.33 35.88 16.25
C GLU A 301 -23.02 36.48 16.78
N VAL A 302 -22.04 36.62 15.90
CA VAL A 302 -20.78 37.33 16.22
C VAL A 302 -21.04 38.84 16.28
N LYS A 303 -20.74 39.49 17.41
CA LYS A 303 -20.84 40.94 17.58
C LYS A 303 -19.59 41.66 17.09
N ARG A 304 -18.40 41.23 17.54
CA ARG A 304 -17.11 41.85 17.20
C ARG A 304 -16.08 40.81 16.77
N VAL A 305 -15.23 41.21 15.83
CA VAL A 305 -14.05 40.46 15.39
C VAL A 305 -12.86 41.39 15.55
N ILE A 306 -11.91 41.00 16.39
CA ILE A 306 -10.73 41.82 16.71
C ILE A 306 -9.50 41.00 16.32
N PRO A 307 -8.85 41.31 15.19
CA PRO A 307 -7.59 40.67 14.84
C PRO A 307 -6.51 41.13 15.83
N VAL A 308 -5.74 40.17 16.35
CA VAL A 308 -4.63 40.41 17.27
C VAL A 308 -3.38 39.87 16.62
N GLY A 309 -2.57 40.78 16.09
CA GLY A 309 -1.39 40.40 15.33
C GLY A 309 -1.71 39.58 14.08
N ASN A 310 -0.79 38.66 13.75
CA ASN A 310 -0.93 37.80 12.58
C ASN A 310 -1.57 36.43 12.86
N TYR A 311 -1.53 35.96 14.11
CA TYR A 311 -1.86 34.57 14.44
C TYR A 311 -3.15 34.40 15.23
N LYS A 312 -3.70 35.47 15.81
CA LYS A 312 -4.82 35.38 16.76
C LYS A 312 -6.01 36.24 16.34
N ILE A 313 -7.21 35.77 16.64
CA ILE A 313 -8.46 36.54 16.54
C ILE A 313 -9.20 36.44 17.86
N VAL A 314 -9.70 37.57 18.36
CA VAL A 314 -10.66 37.62 19.45
C VAL A 314 -12.06 37.82 18.86
N VAL A 315 -12.96 36.89 19.14
CA VAL A 315 -14.32 36.87 18.63
C VAL A 315 -15.29 37.07 19.79
N VAL A 316 -16.03 38.18 19.75
CA VAL A 316 -17.06 38.48 20.74
C VAL A 316 -18.40 38.06 20.16
N ILE A 317 -19.09 37.17 20.87
CA ILE A 317 -20.34 36.53 20.45
C ILE A 317 -21.43 36.93 21.43
N ARG A 318 -22.67 36.99 20.97
CA ARG A 318 -23.81 37.21 21.85
C ARG A 318 -23.84 36.15 22.96
N GLU A 319 -24.04 36.56 24.21
CA GLU A 319 -24.00 35.69 25.39
C GLU A 319 -24.85 34.41 25.23
N GLU A 320 -26.06 34.54 24.66
CA GLU A 320 -26.96 33.42 24.43
C GLU A 320 -26.45 32.38 23.41
N ASP A 321 -25.58 32.79 22.48
CA ASP A 321 -25.01 31.93 21.44
C ASP A 321 -23.62 31.40 21.82
N LEU A 322 -23.03 31.87 22.93
CA LEU A 322 -21.66 31.54 23.35
C LEU A 322 -21.44 30.03 23.46
N ALA A 323 -22.37 29.32 24.11
CA ALA A 323 -22.30 27.86 24.26
C ALA A 323 -22.33 27.14 22.91
N GLN A 324 -23.14 27.63 21.96
CA GLN A 324 -23.21 27.06 20.61
C GLN A 324 -21.93 27.33 19.81
N ALA A 325 -21.36 28.53 19.96
CA ALA A 325 -20.14 28.92 19.28
C ALA A 325 -18.90 28.15 19.76
N ILE A 326 -18.81 27.85 21.06
CA ILE A 326 -17.79 26.95 21.61
C ILE A 326 -17.99 25.54 21.07
N GLY A 327 -19.24 25.05 21.14
CA GLY A 327 -19.61 23.69 20.80
C GLY A 327 -19.14 22.68 21.86
N ARG A 328 -19.61 21.43 21.74
CA ARG A 328 -19.21 20.35 22.66
C ARG A 328 -17.69 20.18 22.65
N GLU A 329 -17.06 20.22 23.83
CA GLU A 329 -15.61 20.05 24.01
C GLU A 329 -14.77 21.00 23.12
N GLY A 330 -15.28 22.22 22.87
CA GLY A 330 -14.61 23.20 22.02
C GLY A 330 -14.51 22.81 20.55
N GLN A 331 -15.28 21.82 20.09
CA GLN A 331 -15.20 21.30 18.72
C GLN A 331 -15.38 22.40 17.66
N ASN A 332 -16.33 23.31 17.86
CA ASN A 332 -16.63 24.32 16.85
C ASN A 332 -15.50 25.36 16.75
N ILE A 333 -14.90 25.74 17.88
CA ILE A 333 -13.70 26.60 17.93
C ILE A 333 -12.52 25.91 17.25
N ARG A 334 -12.28 24.62 17.54
CA ARG A 334 -11.18 23.85 16.91
C ARG A 334 -11.32 23.81 15.39
N LEU A 335 -12.53 23.58 14.88
CA LEU A 335 -12.81 23.60 13.45
C LEU A 335 -12.71 25.01 12.86
N ALA A 336 -13.19 26.03 13.57
CA ALA A 336 -13.07 27.43 13.14
C ALA A 336 -11.61 27.89 13.06
N SER A 337 -10.80 27.54 14.07
CA SER A 337 -9.37 27.84 14.13
C SER A 337 -8.63 27.18 12.96
N LYS A 338 -8.88 25.88 12.73
CA LYS A 338 -8.35 25.18 11.55
C LYS A 338 -8.85 25.79 10.23
N MET A 339 -10.08 26.27 10.15
CA MET A 339 -10.61 26.87 8.92
C MET A 339 -9.92 28.21 8.61
N LEU A 340 -9.69 29.03 9.64
CA LEU A 340 -9.11 30.37 9.53
C LEU A 340 -7.57 30.42 9.60
N ASP A 341 -6.91 29.29 9.91
CA ASP A 341 -5.47 29.21 10.19
C ASP A 341 -5.00 30.19 11.26
N LYS A 342 -5.85 30.41 12.28
CA LYS A 342 -5.60 31.35 13.38
C LYS A 342 -6.06 30.77 14.71
N GLU A 343 -5.40 31.15 15.79
CA GLU A 343 -5.88 30.96 17.15
C GLU A 343 -7.11 31.83 17.39
N ILE A 344 -8.11 31.29 18.10
CA ILE A 344 -9.37 31.99 18.32
C ILE A 344 -9.72 31.96 19.79
N ASP A 345 -9.79 33.16 20.38
CA ASP A 345 -10.40 33.38 21.69
C ASP A 345 -11.84 33.82 21.49
N VAL A 346 -12.76 33.20 22.23
CA VAL A 346 -14.18 33.49 22.15
C VAL A 346 -14.68 34.00 23.49
N PHE A 347 -15.37 35.14 23.49
CA PHE A 347 -15.97 35.75 24.69
C PHE A 347 -17.43 36.09 24.45
N GLY A 348 -18.23 36.02 25.52
CA GLY A 348 -19.57 36.59 25.53
C GLY A 348 -19.54 38.12 25.46
N ASP A 349 -20.56 38.74 24.88
CA ASP A 349 -20.60 40.19 24.72
C ASP A 349 -20.78 40.93 26.04
N GLU A 350 -21.54 40.37 26.98
CA GLU A 350 -21.66 40.89 28.35
C GLU A 350 -20.37 40.70 29.14
N GLU A 351 -19.77 39.50 29.09
CA GLU A 351 -18.50 39.20 29.74
C GLU A 351 -17.41 40.16 29.24
N PHE A 352 -17.27 40.28 27.93
CA PHE A 352 -16.28 41.16 27.31
C PHE A 352 -16.55 42.63 27.64
N ALA A 353 -17.82 43.05 27.75
CA ALA A 353 -18.22 44.40 28.16
C ALA A 353 -17.88 44.73 29.64
N ASN A 354 -17.81 43.72 30.50
CA ASN A 354 -17.49 43.89 31.92
C ASN A 354 -16.00 43.80 32.25
N MET A 355 -15.16 43.32 31.33
CA MET A 355 -13.70 43.30 31.50
C MET A 355 -13.10 44.71 31.61
N SER A 356 -12.09 44.86 32.47
CA SER A 356 -11.34 46.11 32.60
C SER A 356 -10.57 46.45 31.32
N GLU A 357 -10.23 47.73 31.13
CA GLU A 357 -9.44 48.16 29.97
C GLU A 357 -8.08 47.46 29.90
N GLU A 358 -7.45 47.21 31.05
CA GLU A 358 -6.20 46.46 31.16
C GLU A 358 -6.37 45.00 30.72
N GLN A 359 -7.46 44.34 31.14
CA GLN A 359 -7.76 42.97 30.72
C GLN A 359 -8.00 42.87 29.21
N ARG A 360 -8.76 43.81 28.64
CA ARG A 360 -8.98 43.86 27.19
C ARG A 360 -7.69 44.13 26.41
N ALA A 361 -6.85 45.03 26.90
CA ALA A 361 -5.56 45.33 26.30
C ALA A 361 -4.62 44.11 26.36
N ALA A 362 -4.64 43.34 27.46
CA ALA A 362 -3.86 42.11 27.60
C ALA A 362 -4.31 41.03 26.61
N ILE A 363 -5.62 40.80 26.47
CA ILE A 363 -6.20 39.83 25.52
C ILE A 363 -5.86 40.20 24.06
N GLN A 364 -5.77 41.51 23.80
CA GLN A 364 -5.42 42.09 22.50
C GLN A 364 -3.91 42.27 22.27
N SER A 365 -3.08 41.82 23.21
CA SER A 365 -1.62 41.80 23.04
C SER A 365 -1.16 40.46 22.43
N GLU A 366 -0.07 40.48 21.65
CA GLU A 366 0.50 39.28 21.03
C GLU A 366 1.23 38.35 22.02
N THR A 367 1.34 38.74 23.29
CA THR A 367 2.04 37.96 24.32
C THR A 367 1.11 36.86 24.86
N PRO A 368 1.55 35.59 24.97
CA PRO A 368 0.74 34.56 25.61
C PRO A 368 0.37 35.01 27.02
N ALA A 369 -0.92 35.05 27.33
CA ALA A 369 -1.36 35.37 28.67
C ALA A 369 -0.82 34.30 29.64
N SER A 370 0.10 34.69 30.52
CA SER A 370 0.38 33.89 31.72
C SER A 370 -0.94 33.75 32.50
N PRO A 371 -1.26 32.55 33.01
CA PRO A 371 -2.48 32.36 33.78
C PRO A 371 -2.47 33.29 35.00
N PRO A 372 -3.63 33.81 35.43
CA PRO A 372 -3.71 34.69 36.57
C PRO A 372 -3.21 33.95 37.81
N ASN A 373 -2.08 34.42 38.33
CA ASN A 373 -1.37 33.89 39.47
C ASN A 373 -2.27 34.04 40.71
N GLY A 374 -2.71 32.91 41.27
CA GLY A 374 -3.33 32.87 42.59
C GLY A 374 -2.26 32.70 43.67
N GLY A 375 -2.06 33.73 44.48
CA GLY A 375 -1.54 33.61 45.85
C GLY A 375 -0.01 33.58 46.02
N GLU A 376 0.50 34.66 46.61
CA GLU A 376 1.88 34.85 47.05
C GLU A 376 2.37 33.80 48.08
N SER A 377 3.65 33.42 48.00
CA SER A 377 4.62 33.63 49.10
C SER A 377 6.03 33.11 48.76
N GLY A 378 7.04 33.92 49.11
CA GLY A 378 8.37 33.44 49.50
C GLY A 378 9.48 33.46 48.44
N ALA A 379 10.32 34.49 48.49
CA ALA A 379 11.62 34.55 47.81
C ALA A 379 12.63 33.58 48.46
N GLU A 380 13.51 32.96 47.66
CA GLU A 380 14.98 33.16 47.69
C GLU A 380 15.76 32.18 46.79
N GLU A 381 16.69 32.80 46.05
CA GLU A 381 18.03 32.38 45.58
C GLU A 381 18.35 31.11 44.76
N ASN A 382 19.28 31.37 43.83
CA ASN A 382 20.03 30.50 42.91
C ASN A 382 20.57 29.19 43.52
N ILE A 383 20.75 28.18 42.65
CA ILE A 383 22.00 27.42 42.36
C ILE A 383 21.63 26.16 41.53
N ALA A 384 22.30 25.93 40.41
CA ALA A 384 22.38 24.61 39.73
C ALA A 384 23.64 23.86 40.26
N PRO A 385 23.93 22.55 40.03
CA PRO A 385 23.24 21.49 39.26
C PRO A 385 23.30 20.07 39.93
N GLU A 386 22.91 19.03 39.16
CA GLU A 386 23.33 17.60 39.20
C GLU A 386 22.88 16.59 40.31
N ALA A 387 22.64 15.37 39.81
CA ALA A 387 22.80 14.02 40.41
C ALA A 387 21.67 13.36 41.23
N TYR A 388 21.20 12.23 40.69
CA TYR A 388 20.74 10.95 41.28
C TYR A 388 20.45 10.86 42.79
N SER A 389 19.28 10.29 43.15
CA SER A 389 19.11 8.98 43.83
C SER A 389 17.87 8.91 44.76
N THR A 390 16.99 7.95 44.44
CA THR A 390 16.28 6.96 45.32
C THR A 390 15.59 7.43 46.61
N GLU A 391 14.25 7.29 46.68
CA GLU A 391 13.46 6.28 47.45
C GLU A 391 12.67 7.06 48.52
N THR A 392 11.39 6.84 48.86
CA THR A 392 10.41 5.75 48.75
C THR A 392 9.03 6.43 49.00
N ASP A 393 7.84 6.01 48.54
CA ASP A 393 7.17 4.77 48.92
C ASP A 393 5.85 4.60 48.12
N GLN A 394 5.67 3.37 47.64
CA GLN A 394 4.44 2.54 47.69
C GLN A 394 3.18 2.98 46.95
N GLN A 395 3.15 2.68 45.64
CA GLN A 395 2.00 2.09 44.93
C GLN A 395 2.43 1.72 43.51
N ASP A 396 3.16 0.61 43.32
CA ASP A 396 3.32 -0.04 42.00
C ASP A 396 4.07 -1.38 42.14
N GLN A 397 3.39 -2.40 42.69
CA GLN A 397 3.87 -3.79 42.69
C GLN A 397 2.79 -4.74 42.15
N THR A 398 2.09 -4.34 41.09
CA THR A 398 1.08 -5.22 40.46
C THR A 398 1.14 -5.23 38.94
N TYR A 399 2.14 -4.58 38.35
CA TYR A 399 2.27 -4.48 36.88
C TYR A 399 3.52 -5.17 36.30
N ASP A 400 4.57 -5.41 37.10
CA ASP A 400 5.82 -6.00 36.59
C ASP A 400 5.83 -7.54 36.56
N GLU A 401 5.15 -8.22 37.48
CA GLU A 401 5.06 -9.70 37.48
C GLU A 401 4.21 -10.23 36.30
N ALA A 402 3.28 -9.42 35.78
CA ALA A 402 2.48 -9.77 34.60
C ALA A 402 3.28 -9.65 33.28
N PHE A 403 4.32 -8.80 33.26
CA PHE A 403 5.14 -8.58 32.07
C PHE A 403 6.28 -9.59 31.93
N GLU A 404 6.79 -10.12 33.04
CA GLU A 404 7.82 -11.17 33.02
C GLU A 404 7.26 -12.56 32.69
N SER A 405 6.05 -12.89 33.15
CA SER A 405 5.38 -14.15 32.77
C SER A 405 5.02 -14.22 31.27
N MET A 406 4.59 -13.11 30.67
CA MET A 406 4.37 -13.02 29.21
C MET A 406 5.66 -13.12 28.38
N ARG A 407 6.81 -12.75 28.96
CA ARG A 407 8.10 -12.79 28.27
C ARG A 407 8.74 -14.17 28.30
N GLU A 408 8.42 -15.00 29.30
CA GLU A 408 8.84 -16.40 29.33
C GLU A 408 7.99 -17.32 28.44
N GLU A 409 6.69 -17.06 28.28
CA GLU A 409 5.84 -17.80 27.31
C GLU A 409 6.26 -17.55 25.85
N ALA A 410 6.79 -16.36 25.52
CA ALA A 410 7.24 -16.03 24.17
C ALA A 410 8.58 -16.68 23.75
N ARG A 411 9.27 -17.41 24.64
CA ARG A 411 10.53 -18.12 24.34
C ARG A 411 10.38 -19.64 24.16
N GLY A 412 9.18 -20.19 24.36
CA GLY A 412 8.95 -21.64 24.43
C GLY A 412 8.50 -22.33 23.14
N GLU A 413 7.95 -21.62 22.15
CA GLU A 413 7.38 -22.26 20.97
C GLU A 413 8.37 -22.28 19.79
N ARG A 414 8.98 -23.45 19.57
CA ARG A 414 9.61 -23.82 18.30
C ARG A 414 8.59 -23.65 17.17
N PHE A 415 8.85 -22.71 16.26
CA PHE A 415 8.19 -22.68 14.96
C PHE A 415 8.61 -23.93 14.17
N GLU A 416 7.67 -24.86 13.98
CA GLU A 416 7.72 -25.76 12.83
C GLU A 416 7.31 -24.95 11.59
N GLU A 417 8.19 -24.91 10.59
CA GLU A 417 7.94 -24.32 9.28
C GLU A 417 6.79 -25.08 8.60
N ASN A 418 5.61 -24.45 8.53
CA ASN A 418 4.53 -24.85 7.64
C ASN A 418 4.41 -23.79 6.55
N ASP A 419 5.23 -23.93 5.51
CA ASP A 419 5.04 -23.27 4.23
C ASP A 419 3.85 -23.93 3.52
N ASN A 420 2.63 -23.46 3.79
CA ASN A 420 1.46 -23.66 2.92
C ASN A 420 0.30 -22.79 3.41
N GLU A 421 0.21 -21.56 2.91
CA GLU A 421 -1.06 -20.84 2.81
C GLU A 421 -0.98 -19.87 1.61
N GLU A 422 -1.44 -20.36 0.47
CA GLU A 422 -1.68 -19.57 -0.73
C GLU A 422 -2.85 -18.60 -0.50
N SER A 423 -2.66 -17.33 -0.86
CA SER A 423 -3.74 -16.35 -0.93
C SER A 423 -4.57 -16.60 -2.20
N PRO A 424 -5.91 -16.68 -2.13
CA PRO A 424 -6.73 -17.18 -3.22
C PRO A 424 -7.20 -16.05 -4.12
N ILE A 425 -6.30 -15.43 -4.88
CA ILE A 425 -6.67 -14.68 -6.09
C ILE A 425 -5.57 -14.88 -7.15
N MET A 426 -5.40 -16.12 -7.60
CA MET A 426 -4.80 -16.37 -8.92
C MET A 426 -5.95 -16.45 -9.92
N SER A 427 -5.81 -15.77 -11.06
CA SER A 427 -6.76 -15.88 -12.15
C SER A 427 -6.88 -17.34 -12.57
N ASP A 428 -8.07 -17.93 -12.41
CA ASP A 428 -8.40 -19.33 -12.74
C ASP A 428 -7.92 -19.77 -14.14
N ILE A 429 -7.74 -18.80 -15.04
CA ILE A 429 -7.24 -18.99 -16.41
C ILE A 429 -5.76 -19.43 -16.46
N ALA A 430 -4.92 -18.93 -15.54
CA ALA A 430 -3.50 -19.30 -15.48
C ALA A 430 -3.31 -20.68 -14.84
N VAL A 431 -4.21 -21.06 -13.92
CA VAL A 431 -4.23 -22.42 -13.35
C VAL A 431 -4.77 -23.41 -14.39
N SER A 432 -5.86 -23.07 -15.09
CA SER A 432 -6.47 -23.95 -16.09
C SER A 432 -5.57 -24.23 -17.29
N ALA A 433 -4.90 -23.21 -17.84
CA ALA A 433 -3.98 -23.40 -18.96
C ALA A 433 -2.75 -24.26 -18.61
N ILE A 434 -2.40 -24.34 -17.32
CA ILE A 434 -1.29 -25.13 -16.81
C ILE A 434 -1.74 -26.55 -16.44
N GLU A 435 -2.98 -26.73 -15.96
CA GLU A 435 -3.60 -28.05 -15.75
C GLU A 435 -3.82 -28.79 -17.07
N ASP A 436 -4.21 -28.09 -18.13
CA ASP A 436 -4.38 -28.66 -19.48
C ASP A 436 -3.05 -29.19 -20.05
N LEU A 437 -1.93 -28.52 -19.77
CA LEU A 437 -0.59 -28.99 -20.15
C LEU A 437 -0.18 -30.25 -19.36
N ALA A 438 -0.50 -30.32 -18.07
CA ALA A 438 -0.18 -31.48 -17.23
C ALA A 438 -1.02 -32.72 -17.57
N GLN A 439 -2.29 -32.54 -17.96
CA GLN A 439 -3.17 -33.64 -18.39
C GLN A 439 -2.74 -34.23 -19.74
N SER A 440 -2.26 -33.37 -20.66
CA SER A 440 -1.73 -33.84 -21.94
C SER A 440 -0.50 -34.75 -21.79
N GLU A 441 0.34 -34.52 -20.77
CA GLU A 441 1.52 -35.33 -20.48
C GLU A 441 1.15 -36.72 -19.92
N ASP A 442 0.17 -36.79 -19.00
CA ASP A 442 -0.31 -38.05 -18.42
C ASP A 442 -0.99 -38.94 -19.46
N ASP A 443 -1.72 -38.34 -20.42
CA ASP A 443 -2.34 -39.07 -21.51
C ASP A 443 -1.30 -39.59 -22.52
N THR A 444 -0.23 -38.84 -22.80
CA THR A 444 0.90 -39.36 -23.59
C THR A 444 1.68 -40.46 -22.87
N LYS A 445 1.82 -40.39 -21.54
CA LYS A 445 2.50 -41.43 -20.76
C LYS A 445 1.73 -42.75 -20.78
N LYS A 446 0.41 -42.70 -20.57
CA LYS A 446 -0.47 -43.88 -20.69
C LYS A 446 -0.41 -44.48 -22.09
N ALA A 447 -0.41 -43.66 -23.14
CA ALA A 447 -0.31 -44.16 -24.51
C ALA A 447 1.05 -44.80 -24.84
N ILE A 448 2.13 -44.33 -24.22
CA ILE A 448 3.47 -44.92 -24.36
C ILE A 448 3.56 -46.24 -23.58
N ASP A 449 3.06 -46.28 -22.34
CA ASP A 449 3.06 -47.48 -21.51
C ASP A 449 2.20 -48.60 -22.12
N GLU A 450 1.01 -48.28 -22.66
CA GLU A 450 0.16 -49.24 -23.40
C GLU A 450 0.82 -49.75 -24.71
N ALA A 451 1.65 -48.92 -25.35
CA ALA A 451 2.40 -49.32 -26.55
C ALA A 451 3.60 -50.22 -26.23
N HIS A 452 4.22 -50.05 -25.05
CA HIS A 452 5.28 -50.91 -24.55
C HIS A 452 4.73 -52.27 -24.09
N GLU A 453 3.59 -52.29 -23.40
CA GLU A 453 2.94 -53.52 -22.93
C GLU A 453 2.44 -54.39 -24.10
N ASN A 454 1.91 -53.77 -25.17
CA ASN A 454 1.53 -54.47 -26.40
C ASN A 454 2.73 -55.02 -27.19
N LYS A 455 3.92 -54.44 -27.04
CA LYS A 455 5.16 -54.93 -27.68
C LYS A 455 5.74 -56.13 -26.93
N GLU A 456 5.68 -56.13 -25.60
CA GLU A 456 6.14 -57.27 -24.78
C GLU A 456 5.24 -58.50 -24.96
N ASN A 457 3.92 -58.30 -25.03
CA ASN A 457 2.95 -59.38 -25.27
C ASN A 457 3.05 -59.99 -26.69
N ASN A 458 3.51 -59.24 -27.70
CA ASN A 458 3.76 -59.77 -29.05
C ASN A 458 5.13 -60.45 -29.18
N SER A 459 6.07 -60.21 -28.27
CA SER A 459 7.41 -60.81 -28.30
C SER A 459 7.49 -62.19 -27.62
N THR A 460 6.55 -62.48 -26.72
CA THR A 460 6.46 -63.75 -25.98
C THR A 460 5.61 -64.83 -26.68
N GLY A 461 4.93 -64.49 -27.78
CA GLY A 461 4.09 -65.41 -28.56
C GLY A 461 4.76 -66.13 -29.73
N SER A 462 6.07 -65.95 -29.97
CA SER A 462 6.78 -66.55 -31.13
C SER A 462 7.97 -67.45 -30.75
N ALA A 463 7.91 -68.09 -29.59
CA ALA A 463 8.83 -69.17 -29.24
C ALA A 463 8.11 -70.24 -28.43
N LEU A 464 7.28 -71.04 -29.10
CA LEU A 464 7.08 -72.49 -28.91
C LEU A 464 6.17 -73.06 -30.00
#